data_AF-A0A536M3V7-F1
#
_entry.id   AF-A0A536M3V7-F1
#
_cell.length_a   1.000
_cell.length_b   1.000
_cell.length_c   1.000
_cell.angle_alpha   90.00
_cell.angle_beta   90.00
_cell.angle_gamma   90.00
#
_symmetry.space_group_name_H-M   'P 1'
#
loop_
_entity.id
_entity.type
_entity.pdbx_description
1 polymer ?
#
loop_
_entity_poly.entity_id
_entity_poly.type
_entity_poly.pdbx_seq_one_letter_code
_entity_poly.pdbx_strand_id
1 'polypeptide(L)'
;MTRNGYRDLRSGFGPEDLLPVIKTHPTLAEAWLAYSEDKRTDGGWYLLEQGAIGRVGGSQSEMRFGSLDEAVAEYVVRELDFWAS
;
A
#
# COMPACT_ATOMS: atom_id res chain seq x y z
N MET A 1 -4.12 0.95 -25.92
CA MET A 1 -3.70 1.44 -24.59
C MET A 1 -4.88 1.31 -23.66
N THR A 2 -4.88 0.29 -22.81
CA THR A 2 -5.98 0.03 -21.88
C THR A 2 -6.02 1.15 -20.86
N ARG A 3 -7.01 2.02 -20.98
CA ARG A 3 -7.29 3.08 -20.00
C ARG A 3 -7.92 2.39 -18.80
N ASN A 4 -7.11 1.72 -17.98
CA ASN A 4 -7.56 1.04 -16.78
C ASN A 4 -8.28 2.08 -15.91
N GLY A 5 -9.57 1.88 -15.63
CA GLY A 5 -10.41 2.78 -14.83
C GLY A 5 -9.97 2.97 -13.38
N TYR A 6 -8.77 2.50 -13.01
CA TYR A 6 -8.17 2.66 -11.68
C TYR A 6 -8.11 4.11 -11.23
N ARG A 7 -7.82 5.05 -12.15
CA ARG A 7 -7.79 6.49 -11.80
C ARG A 7 -9.16 6.99 -11.36
N ASP A 8 -10.23 6.50 -11.98
CA ASP A 8 -11.60 6.89 -11.64
C ASP A 8 -12.10 6.19 -10.37
N LEU A 9 -11.60 4.97 -10.09
CA LEU A 9 -11.90 4.22 -8.87
C LEU A 9 -11.11 4.72 -7.65
N ARG A 10 -9.89 5.27 -7.86
CA ARG A 10 -8.99 5.66 -6.77
C ARG A 10 -9.59 6.72 -5.86
N SER A 11 -10.33 7.68 -6.39
CA SER A 11 -11.00 8.72 -5.58
C SER A 11 -12.20 8.21 -4.78
N GLY A 12 -12.64 6.97 -5.00
CA GLY A 12 -13.82 6.38 -4.37
C GLY A 12 -13.54 5.55 -3.11
N PHE A 13 -12.29 5.38 -2.69
CA PHE A 13 -11.95 4.64 -1.47
C PHE A 13 -10.67 5.16 -0.81
N GLY A 14 -10.57 4.95 0.50
CA GLY A 14 -9.40 5.21 1.34
C GLY A 14 -8.89 3.98 2.08
N PRO A 15 -7.81 4.12 2.88
CA PRO A 15 -7.28 3.03 3.70
C PRO A 15 -8.33 2.42 4.64
N GLU A 16 -9.23 3.26 5.19
CA GLU A 16 -10.31 2.86 6.08
C GLU A 16 -11.32 1.90 5.42
N ASP A 17 -11.49 1.97 4.10
CA ASP A 17 -12.38 1.10 3.34
C ASP A 17 -11.74 -0.26 3.06
N LEU A 18 -10.40 -0.29 2.93
CA LEU A 18 -9.64 -1.52 2.70
C LEU A 18 -9.44 -2.33 3.98
N LEU A 19 -9.34 -1.66 5.14
CA LEU A 19 -9.01 -2.30 6.41
C LEU A 19 -9.96 -3.46 6.79
N PRO A 20 -11.30 -3.35 6.66
CA PRO A 20 -12.19 -4.49 6.93
C PRO A 20 -11.97 -5.67 5.98
N VAL A 21 -11.60 -5.41 4.72
CA VAL A 21 -11.35 -6.45 3.72
C VAL A 21 -10.06 -7.20 4.04
N ILE A 22 -9.00 -6.47 4.42
CA ILE A 22 -7.72 -7.05 4.85
C ILE A 22 -7.90 -7.86 6.13
N LYS A 23 -8.60 -7.33 7.13
CA LYS A 23 -8.89 -8.05 8.39
C LYS A 23 -9.69 -9.34 8.19
N THR A 24 -10.57 -9.38 7.19
CA THR A 24 -11.36 -10.58 6.88
C THR A 24 -10.60 -11.59 6.02
N HIS A 25 -9.49 -11.19 5.42
CA HIS A 25 -8.66 -12.03 4.56
C HIS A 25 -7.17 -11.80 4.87
N PRO A 26 -6.64 -12.34 5.99
CA PRO A 26 -5.27 -12.08 6.45
C PRO A 26 -4.18 -12.42 5.41
N THR A 27 -4.45 -13.37 4.52
CA THR A 27 -3.56 -13.72 3.40
C THR A 27 -3.31 -12.55 2.44
N LEU A 28 -4.19 -11.54 2.40
CA LEU A 28 -3.96 -10.32 1.64
C LEU A 28 -2.82 -9.48 2.25
N ALA A 29 -2.74 -9.39 3.58
CA ALA A 29 -1.67 -8.66 4.24
C ALA A 29 -0.31 -9.31 3.94
N GLU A 30 -0.23 -10.64 4.05
CA GLU A 30 0.96 -11.43 3.71
C GLU A 30 1.35 -11.27 2.24
N ALA A 31 0.38 -11.33 1.32
CA ALA A 31 0.62 -11.18 -0.11
C ALA A 31 1.15 -9.77 -0.46
N TRP A 32 0.62 -8.72 0.17
CA TRP A 32 1.09 -7.36 -0.04
C TRP A 32 2.48 -7.12 0.55
N LEU A 33 2.79 -7.73 1.69
CA LEU A 33 4.14 -7.71 2.25
C LEU A 33 5.14 -8.39 1.30
N ALA A 34 4.83 -9.61 0.85
CA ALA A 34 5.67 -10.33 -0.10
C ALA A 34 5.85 -9.58 -1.43
N TYR A 35 4.78 -8.96 -1.95
CA TYR A 35 4.87 -8.10 -3.12
C TYR A 35 5.82 -6.91 -2.87
N SER A 36 5.70 -6.23 -1.74
CA SER A 36 6.55 -5.08 -1.42
C SER A 36 8.03 -5.47 -1.29
N GLU A 37 8.33 -6.66 -0.74
CA GLU A 37 9.71 -7.14 -0.58
C GLU A 37 10.35 -7.52 -1.92
N ASP A 38 9.61 -8.19 -2.79
CA ASP A 38 10.12 -8.63 -4.10
C ASP A 38 10.18 -7.48 -5.12
N LYS A 39 9.34 -6.45 -4.92
CA LYS A 39 9.24 -5.33 -5.85
C LYS A 39 10.56 -4.60 -6.02
N ARG A 40 11.17 -4.79 -7.20
CA ARG A 40 12.32 -3.99 -7.64
C ARG A 40 11.84 -2.74 -8.34
N THR A 41 11.93 -1.60 -7.67
CA THR A 41 11.49 -0.32 -8.20
C THR A 41 12.41 0.82 -7.78
N ASP A 42 12.57 1.80 -8.67
CA ASP A 42 13.37 3.00 -8.42
C ASP A 42 12.58 4.10 -7.67
N GLY A 43 11.32 3.83 -7.28
CA GLY A 43 10.43 4.77 -6.60
C GLY A 43 9.21 4.11 -5.97
N GLY A 44 8.31 4.90 -5.37
CA GLY A 44 7.10 4.40 -4.72
C GLY A 44 7.29 4.16 -3.23
N TRP A 45 6.49 3.25 -2.68
CA TRP A 45 6.45 2.91 -1.26
C TRP A 45 6.91 1.49 -1.01
N TYR A 46 7.37 1.24 0.21
CA TYR A 46 7.66 -0.10 0.72
C TYR A 46 6.96 -0.32 2.06
N LEU A 47 6.60 -1.58 2.32
CA LEU A 47 5.95 -2.07 3.53
C LEU A 47 6.93 -2.93 4.33
N LEU A 48 6.86 -2.83 5.65
CA LEU A 48 7.65 -3.61 6.60
C LEU A 48 6.72 -4.43 7.51
N GLU A 49 7.14 -5.66 7.82
CA GLU A 49 6.38 -6.64 8.60
C GLU A 49 5.91 -6.10 9.96
N GLN A 50 6.69 -5.22 10.60
CA GLN A 50 6.33 -4.57 11.86
C GLN A 50 5.20 -3.52 11.77
N GLY A 51 4.49 -3.44 10.64
CA GLY A 51 3.41 -2.48 10.44
C GLY A 51 3.93 -1.06 10.20
N ALA A 52 4.93 -0.92 9.33
CA ALA A 52 5.48 0.37 8.95
C ALA A 52 5.59 0.51 7.43
N ILE A 53 5.47 1.74 6.92
CA ILE A 53 5.69 2.03 5.51
C ILE A 53 6.74 3.14 5.34
N GLY A 54 7.51 3.05 4.28
CA GLY A 54 8.47 4.09 3.90
C GLY A 54 8.42 4.38 2.41
N ARG A 55 9.12 5.43 1.99
CA ARG A 55 9.14 5.88 0.59
C ARG A 55 10.52 5.68 -0.02
N VAL A 56 10.59 5.01 -1.16
CA VAL A 56 11.85 4.80 -1.89
C VAL A 56 12.39 6.15 -2.37
N GLY A 57 13.66 6.44 -2.05
CA GLY A 57 14.34 7.68 -2.45
C GLY A 57 13.83 8.95 -1.77
N GLY A 58 12.91 8.86 -0.82
CA GLY A 58 12.37 9.99 -0.07
C GLY A 58 13.17 10.29 1.21
N SER A 59 13.16 11.54 1.66
CA SER A 59 13.68 11.94 2.98
C SER A 59 12.72 11.64 4.14
N GLN A 60 11.52 11.09 3.85
CA GLN A 60 10.54 10.76 4.88
C GLN A 60 11.00 9.54 5.68
N SER A 61 11.05 9.73 7.00
CA SER A 61 11.15 8.65 7.97
C SER A 61 9.92 7.73 7.87
N GLU A 62 10.15 6.44 8.14
CA GLU A 62 9.11 5.42 8.16
C GLU A 62 7.90 5.85 9.02
N MET A 63 6.70 5.63 8.50
CA MET A 63 5.44 5.81 9.24
C MET A 63 5.04 4.48 9.86
N ARG A 64 4.78 4.47 11.17
CA ARG A 64 4.34 3.28 11.92
C ARG A 64 2.85 3.33 12.20
N PHE A 65 2.20 2.18 12.09
CA PHE A 65 0.77 1.97 12.34
C PHE A 65 0.56 1.01 13.50
N GLY A 66 -0.68 0.93 13.99
CA GLY A 66 -1.03 0.07 15.14
C GLY A 66 -1.06 -1.42 14.81
N SER A 67 -1.10 -1.76 13.52
CA SER A 67 -1.07 -3.14 13.02
C SER A 67 -0.52 -3.25 11.59
N LEU A 68 -0.13 -4.46 11.20
CA LEU A 68 0.24 -4.76 9.81
C LEU A 68 -0.93 -4.48 8.85
N ASP A 69 -2.17 -4.82 9.23
CA ASP A 69 -3.35 -4.60 8.38
C ASP A 69 -3.55 -3.10 8.06
N GLU A 70 -3.36 -2.24 9.05
CA GLU A 70 -3.42 -0.78 8.87
C GLU A 70 -2.30 -0.29 7.96
N ALA A 71 -1.07 -0.80 8.16
CA ALA A 71 0.06 -0.46 7.32
C ALA A 71 -0.15 -0.91 5.86
N VAL A 72 -0.73 -2.09 5.65
CA VAL A 72 -1.08 -2.61 4.31
C VAL A 72 -2.13 -1.73 3.65
N ALA A 73 -3.18 -1.34 4.36
CA ALA A 73 -4.23 -0.48 3.82
C ALA A 73 -3.66 0.87 3.33
N GLU A 74 -2.81 1.49 4.16
CA GLU A 74 -2.13 2.74 3.83
C GLU A 74 -1.12 2.58 2.69
N TYR A 75 -0.35 1.49 2.72
CA TYR A 75 0.60 1.13 1.67
C TYR A 75 -0.10 1.05 0.30
N VAL A 76 -1.17 0.26 0.19
CA VAL A 76 -1.88 0.03 -1.08
C VAL A 76 -2.36 1.35 -1.68
N VAL A 77 -3.00 2.19 -0.87
CA VAL A 77 -3.58 3.47 -1.31
C VAL A 77 -2.48 4.43 -1.81
N ARG A 78 -1.40 4.57 -1.06
CA ARG A 78 -0.27 5.45 -1.40
C ARG A 78 0.52 4.96 -2.60
N GLU A 79 0.64 3.65 -2.72
CA GLU A 79 1.28 3.02 -3.86
C GLU A 79 0.46 3.25 -5.13
N LEU A 80 -0.86 3.08 -5.06
CA LEU A 80 -1.75 3.38 -6.16
C LEU A 80 -1.70 4.87 -6.53
N ASP A 81 -1.65 5.79 -5.56
CA ASP A 81 -1.47 7.22 -5.84
C ASP A 81 -0.19 7.52 -6.61
N PHE A 82 0.92 6.90 -6.18
CA PHE A 82 2.22 7.11 -6.81
C PHE A 82 2.24 6.69 -8.28
N TRP A 83 1.58 5.58 -8.62
CA TRP A 83 1.52 5.10 -10.01
C TRP A 83 0.38 5.73 -10.83
N ALA A 84 -0.63 6.30 -10.18
CA ALA A 84 -1.74 6.97 -10.85
C ALA A 84 -1.43 8.44 -11.20
N SER A 85 -0.46 9.06 -10.53
CA SER A 85 0.02 10.44 -10.77
C SER A 85 0.75 10.64 -12.09
#